data_AF-A0A2D7TD12-F1
#
_entry.id   AF-A0A2D7TD12-F1
#
_cell.length_a   1.000
_cell.length_b   1.000
_cell.length_c   1.000
_cell.angle_alpha   90.00
_cell.angle_beta   90.00
_cell.angle_gamma   90.00
#
_symmetry.space_group_name_H-M   'P 1'
#
loop_
_entity.id
_entity.type
_entity.pdbx_description
1 polymer ?
#
loop_
_entity_poly.entity_id
_entity_poly.type
_entity_poly.pdbx_seq_one_letter_code
_entity_poly.pdbx_strand_id
1 'polypeptide(L)'
;MSNLKEDLDLLEHLSKKISDLIYLNEFSQIASLDNHRKEIIRKITENNSKKDEIKTRIKLLMEKNAEIIKVTEKKLQTLHKNHNKFNNRLKAYSFNK
;
A
#
# COMPACT_ATOMS: atom_id res chain seq x y z
N MET A 1 6.96 -9.40 30.13
CA MET A 1 7.48 -9.95 28.86
C MET A 1 6.42 -10.80 28.12
N SER A 2 5.10 -10.58 28.28
CA SER A 2 4.06 -11.44 27.67
C SER A 2 3.22 -10.81 26.54
N ASN A 3 3.41 -9.54 26.18
CA ASN A 3 2.44 -8.81 25.35
C ASN A 3 2.65 -8.93 23.82
N LEU A 4 3.84 -9.34 23.35
CA LEU A 4 4.13 -9.35 21.90
C LEU A 4 3.41 -10.49 21.15
N LYS A 5 3.31 -11.67 21.76
CA LYS A 5 2.64 -12.81 21.14
C LYS A 5 1.15 -12.55 20.98
N GLU A 6 0.52 -12.03 22.03
CA GLU A 6 -0.89 -11.62 22.00
C GLU A 6 -1.16 -10.52 20.96
N ASP A 7 -0.27 -9.53 20.84
CA ASP A 7 -0.36 -8.50 19.82
C ASP A 7 -0.23 -9.07 18.39
N LEU A 8 0.63 -10.06 18.18
CA LEU A 8 0.79 -10.74 16.88
C LEU A 8 -0.40 -11.63 16.54
N ASP A 9 -0.92 -12.39 17.50
CA ASP A 9 -2.11 -13.23 17.33
C ASP A 9 -3.33 -12.35 16.98
N LEU A 10 -3.48 -11.19 17.63
CA LEU A 10 -4.54 -10.23 17.34
C LEU A 10 -4.36 -9.57 15.96
N LEU A 11 -3.12 -9.27 15.56
CA LEU A 11 -2.80 -8.74 14.23
C LEU A 11 -3.20 -9.72 13.12
N GLU A 12 -2.90 -11.01 13.29
CA GLU A 12 -3.26 -12.07 12.36
C GLU A 12 -4.78 -12.22 12.27
N HIS A 13 -5.47 -12.21 13.41
CA HIS A 13 -6.93 -12.30 13.46
C HIS A 13 -7.61 -11.13 12.71
N LEU A 14 -7.15 -9.89 12.93
CA LEU A 14 -7.68 -8.72 12.23
C LEU A 14 -7.42 -8.77 10.72
N SER A 15 -6.22 -9.23 10.33
CA SER A 15 -5.87 -9.36 8.91
C SER A 15 -6.74 -10.39 8.21
N LYS A 16 -7.00 -11.53 8.87
CA LYS A 16 -7.92 -12.55 8.38
C LYS A 16 -9.34 -12.02 8.26
N LYS A 17 -9.85 -11.35 9.30
CA LYS A 17 -11.20 -10.78 9.31
C LYS A 17 -11.40 -9.74 8.20
N ILE A 18 -10.41 -8.89 7.95
CA ILE A 18 -10.45 -7.94 6.82
C ILE A 18 -10.47 -8.70 5.49
N SER A 19 -9.65 -9.73 5.32
CA SER A 19 -9.65 -10.56 4.11
C SER A 19 -11.01 -11.22 3.86
N ASP A 20 -11.62 -11.78 4.91
CA ASP A 20 -12.93 -12.41 4.83
C ASP A 20 -14.01 -11.39 4.45
N LEU A 21 -14.00 -10.19 5.03
CA LEU A 21 -14.92 -9.10 4.68
C LEU A 21 -14.77 -8.61 3.24
N ILE A 22 -13.53 -8.55 2.73
CA ILE A 22 -13.27 -8.22 1.31
C ILE A 22 -13.88 -9.30 0.41
N TYR A 23 -13.68 -10.57 0.74
CA TYR A 23 -14.23 -11.70 -0.03
C TYR A 23 -15.78 -11.69 -0.04
N LEU A 24 -16.39 -11.32 1.08
CA LEU A 24 -17.85 -11.22 1.24
C LEU A 24 -18.45 -9.90 0.70
N ASN A 25 -17.63 -8.98 0.17
CA ASN A 25 -18.03 -7.63 -0.26
C ASN A 25 -18.65 -6.76 0.85
N GLU A 26 -18.27 -6.98 2.11
CA GLU A 26 -18.76 -6.25 3.28
C GLU A 26 -17.77 -5.16 3.72
N PHE A 27 -17.83 -3.99 3.08
CA PHE A 27 -16.80 -2.95 3.27
C PHE A 27 -17.02 -2.02 4.48
N SER A 28 -18.21 -2.02 5.09
CA SER A 28 -18.62 -1.06 6.12
C SER A 28 -17.72 -1.06 7.37
N GLN A 29 -17.17 -2.22 7.73
CA GLN A 29 -16.36 -2.40 8.93
C GLN A 29 -14.84 -2.43 8.65
N ILE A 30 -14.43 -2.43 7.38
CA ILE A 30 -13.01 -2.59 7.03
C ILE A 30 -12.20 -1.39 7.52
N ALA A 31 -12.72 -0.17 7.41
CA ALA A 31 -11.99 1.03 7.81
C ALA A 31 -11.68 1.05 9.33
N SER A 32 -12.65 0.65 10.17
CA SER A 32 -12.44 0.60 11.62
C SER A 32 -11.49 -0.54 12.02
N LEU A 33 -11.63 -1.71 11.41
CA LEU A 33 -10.74 -2.85 11.64
C LEU A 33 -9.31 -2.57 11.18
N ASP A 34 -9.14 -1.88 10.04
CA ASP A 34 -7.83 -1.52 9.52
C ASP A 34 -7.15 -0.43 10.37
N ASN A 35 -7.92 0.49 10.95
CA ASN A 35 -7.39 1.45 11.92
C ASN A 35 -6.86 0.73 13.18
N HIS A 36 -7.64 -0.21 13.72
CA HIS A 36 -7.19 -1.02 14.86
C HIS A 36 -5.94 -1.85 14.52
N ARG A 37 -5.91 -2.43 13.31
CA ARG A 37 -4.74 -3.17 12.79
C ARG A 37 -3.49 -2.28 12.75
N LYS A 38 -3.62 -1.04 12.28
CA LYS A 38 -2.52 -0.05 12.24
C LYS A 38 -2.04 0.34 13.63
N GLU A 39 -2.94 0.48 14.60
CA GLU A 39 -2.57 0.80 15.99
C GLU A 39 -1.74 -0.32 16.62
N ILE A 40 -2.10 -1.59 16.39
CA ILE A 40 -1.31 -2.74 16.85
C ILE A 40 0.06 -2.78 16.17
N ILE A 41 0.11 -2.58 14.84
CA ILE A 41 1.39 -2.50 14.12
C ILE A 41 2.28 -1.42 14.72
N ARG A 42 1.72 -0.23 15.00
CA ARG A 42 2.44 0.86 15.64
C ARG A 42 2.95 0.47 17.03
N LYS A 43 2.09 -0.11 17.88
CA LYS A 43 2.45 -0.59 19.23
C LYS A 43 3.58 -1.62 19.16
N ILE A 44 3.50 -2.60 18.28
CA ILE A 44 4.54 -3.62 18.07
C ILE A 44 5.84 -2.96 17.59
N THR A 45 5.76 -2.02 16.66
CA THR A 45 6.91 -1.33 16.08
C THR A 45 7.60 -0.44 17.11
N GLU A 46 6.85 0.34 17.87
CA GLU A 46 7.35 1.21 18.93
C GLU A 46 7.94 0.39 20.09
N ASN A 47 7.31 -0.72 20.49
CA ASN A 47 7.86 -1.61 21.51
C ASN A 47 9.12 -2.36 21.05
N ASN A 48 9.21 -2.71 19.76
CA ASN A 48 10.41 -3.31 19.17
C ASN A 48 11.46 -2.28 18.71
N SER A 49 11.14 -0.99 18.71
CA SER A 49 12.07 0.09 18.32
C SER A 49 13.24 0.28 19.29
N LYS A 50 13.28 -0.48 20.41
CA LYS A 50 14.48 -0.69 21.22
C LYS A 50 15.52 -1.62 20.56
N LYS A 51 15.24 -2.20 19.39
CA LYS A 51 16.21 -2.96 18.56
C LYS A 51 16.46 -2.21 17.25
N ASP A 52 17.57 -1.48 17.19
CA ASP A 52 17.99 -0.59 16.09
C ASP A 52 17.96 -1.21 14.68
N GLU A 53 18.09 -2.54 14.56
CA GLU A 53 18.05 -3.25 13.28
C GLU A 53 16.68 -3.15 12.59
N ILE A 54 15.58 -3.24 13.35
CA ILE A 54 14.22 -3.21 12.78
C ILE A 54 13.92 -1.81 12.24
N LYS A 55 14.32 -0.76 12.96
CA LYS A 55 14.18 0.64 12.53
C LYS A 55 14.95 0.90 11.24
N THR A 56 16.18 0.40 11.17
CA THR A 56 17.04 0.51 9.98
C THR A 56 16.41 -0.21 8.78
N ARG A 57 15.86 -1.42 9.01
CA ARG A 57 15.20 -2.19 7.95
C ARG A 57 13.93 -1.51 7.43
N ILE A 58 13.10 -0.96 8.31
CA ILE A 58 11.89 -0.21 7.93
C ILE A 58 12.26 1.02 7.10
N LYS A 59 13.26 1.80 7.53
CA LYS A 59 13.74 2.97 6.78
C LYS A 59 14.18 2.60 5.36
N LEU A 60 14.94 1.51 5.22
CA LEU A 60 15.43 1.03 3.93
C LEU A 60 14.30 0.54 3.02
N LEU A 61 13.25 -0.08 3.58
CA LEU A 61 12.04 -0.45 2.84
C LEU A 61 11.25 0.77 2.37
N MET A 62 11.13 1.80 3.21
CA MET A 62 10.46 3.04 2.84
C MET A 62 11.17 3.75 1.68
N GLU A 63 12.50 3.86 1.74
CA GLU A 63 13.31 4.46 0.67
C GLU A 63 13.16 3.69 -0.65
N LYS A 64 13.21 2.35 -0.60
CA LYS A 64 13.00 1.51 -1.79
C LYS A 64 11.60 1.67 -2.38
N ASN A 65 10.57 1.69 -1.54
CA ASN A 65 9.20 1.86 -2.00
C ASN A 65 8.99 3.24 -2.65
N ALA A 66 9.57 4.29 -2.08
CA ALA A 66 9.50 5.64 -2.65
C ALA A 66 10.16 5.71 -4.04
N GLU A 67 11.31 5.06 -4.23
CA GLU A 67 11.98 5.02 -5.53
C GLU A 67 11.15 4.23 -6.57
N ILE A 68 10.57 3.09 -6.17
CA ILE A 68 9.68 2.30 -7.06
C ILE A 68 8.47 3.12 -7.49
N ILE A 69 7.85 3.87 -6.57
CA ILE A 69 6.72 4.76 -6.87
C ILE A 69 7.15 5.80 -7.90
N LYS A 70 8.26 6.49 -7.66
CA LYS A 70 8.78 7.53 -8.56
C LYS A 70 9.07 7.02 -9.97
N VAL A 71 9.69 5.84 -10.10
CA VAL A 71 9.94 5.19 -11.39
C VAL A 71 8.63 4.85 -12.09
N THR A 72 7.65 4.31 -11.35
CA THR A 72 6.34 3.94 -11.87
C THR A 72 5.56 5.15 -12.36
N GLU A 73 5.54 6.25 -11.60
CA GLU A 73 4.93 7.52 -11.98
C GLU A 73 5.52 8.07 -13.28
N LYS A 74 6.85 8.06 -13.41
CA LYS A 74 7.55 8.50 -14.63
C LYS A 74 7.17 7.66 -15.85
N LYS A 75 7.02 6.35 -15.66
CA LYS A 75 6.55 5.43 -16.72
C LYS A 75 5.11 5.73 -17.13
N LEU A 76 4.22 5.96 -16.15
CA LEU A 76 2.82 6.33 -16.39
C LEU A 76 2.71 7.63 -17.18
N GLN A 77 3.47 8.66 -16.81
CA GLN A 77 3.51 9.93 -17.53
C GLN A 77 3.95 9.76 -18.98
N THR A 78 4.95 8.92 -19.24
CA THR A 78 5.42 8.63 -20.60
C THR A 78 4.33 7.94 -21.42
N LEU A 79 3.68 6.92 -20.86
CA LEU A 79 2.57 6.22 -21.51
C LEU A 79 1.42 7.16 -21.83
N HIS A 80 1.05 8.03 -20.89
CA HIS A 80 0.01 9.03 -21.10
C HIS A 80 0.35 9.97 -22.27
N LYS A 81 1.58 10.50 -22.32
CA LYS A 81 2.04 11.35 -23.43
C LYS A 81 1.96 10.62 -24.77
N ASN A 82 2.38 9.36 -24.82
CA ASN A 82 2.33 8.55 -26.04
C ASN A 82 0.91 8.28 -26.50
N HIS A 83 0.00 7.95 -25.56
CA HIS A 83 -1.41 7.74 -25.85
C HIS A 83 -2.06 9.01 -26.41
N ASN A 84 -1.81 10.17 -25.80
CA ASN A 84 -2.33 11.45 -26.31
C ASN A 84 -1.80 11.76 -27.72
N LYS A 85 -0.50 11.54 -27.97
CA LYS A 85 0.09 11.74 -29.29
C LYS A 85 -0.54 10.83 -30.34
N PHE A 86 -0.81 9.56 -29.98
CA PHE A 86 -1.50 8.62 -30.85
C PHE A 86 -2.95 9.06 -31.14
N ASN A 87 -3.73 9.42 -30.11
CA ASN A 87 -5.10 9.90 -30.29
C ASN A 87 -5.16 11.17 -31.15
N ASN A 88 -4.23 12.10 -30.97
CA ASN A 88 -4.15 13.31 -31.79
C ASN A 88 -3.89 12.96 -33.27
N ARG A 89 -3.00 12.00 -33.54
CA ARG A 89 -2.76 11.51 -34.92
C ARG A 89 -4.00 10.85 -35.52
N LEU A 90 -4.68 9.97 -34.76
CA LEU A 90 -5.91 9.34 -35.22
C LEU A 90 -7.00 10.37 -35.54
N LYS A 91 -7.19 11.36 -34.66
CA LYS A 91 -8.12 12.46 -34.89
C LYS A 91 -7.79 13.21 -36.18
N ALA A 92 -6.54 13.61 -36.37
CA ALA A 92 -6.11 14.32 -37.59
C ALA A 92 -6.43 13.54 -38.87
N TYR A 93 -6.22 12.22 -38.87
CA TYR A 93 -6.58 11.39 -40.02
C TYR A 93 -8.09 11.20 -40.19
N SER A 94 -8.88 11.21 -39.10
CA SER A 94 -10.34 11.11 -39.18
C SER A 94 -11.01 12.40 -39.68
N PHE A 95 -10.37 13.56 -39.52
CA PHE A 95 -10.88 14.86 -39.99
C PHE A 95 -10.54 15.16 -41.46
N ASN A 96 -9.64 14.41 -42.09
CA ASN A 96 -9.30 14.53 -43.52
C ASN A 96 -10.22 13.66 -44.42
N LYS A 97 -11.50 13.53 -44.05
CA LYS A 97 -12.53 12.86 -44.84
C LYS A 97 -13.51 13.86 -45.42
#